data_AF-A0A2E7HL73-F1
#
_entry.id   AF-A0A2E7HL73-F1
#
_cell.length_a   1.000
_cell.length_b   1.000
_cell.length_c   1.000
_cell.angle_alpha   90.00
_cell.angle_beta   90.00
_cell.angle_gamma   90.00
#
_symmetry.space_group_name_H-M   'P 1'
#
loop_
_entity.id
_entity.type
_entity.pdbx_description
1 polymer ?
#
loop_
_entity_poly.entity_id
_entity_poly.type
_entity_poly.pdbx_seq_one_letter_code
_entity_poly.pdbx_strand_id
1 'polypeptide(L)'
;MATQTAARSEPRSEQSRPTAVQRRWLVRGLDQAGGKLPLFDEEGREIDPRTIKSCMQKGWAEPWIANPIKPDWLVCRLTDAGRDILSTD
;
A
#
# COMPACT_ATOMS: atom_id res chain seq x y z
N MET A 1 42.93 4.23 8.37
CA MET A 1 42.73 3.98 6.92
C MET A 1 41.27 3.63 6.73
N ALA A 2 40.57 4.34 5.85
CA ALA A 2 39.14 4.63 5.91
C ALA A 2 38.19 3.43 5.75
N THR A 3 37.10 3.46 6.53
CA THR A 3 35.91 2.64 6.42
C THR A 3 35.11 3.03 5.17
N GLN A 4 34.97 2.11 4.22
CA GLN A 4 34.06 2.29 3.08
C GLN A 4 32.68 1.75 3.45
N THR A 5 31.86 2.59 4.08
CA THR A 5 30.40 2.39 4.09
C THR A 5 29.90 2.77 2.69
N ALA A 6 29.70 1.77 1.85
CA ALA A 6 28.89 1.95 0.65
C ALA A 6 27.42 1.97 1.11
N ALA A 7 26.83 3.15 1.12
CA ALA A 7 25.39 3.28 1.21
C ALA A 7 24.78 2.45 0.08
N ARG A 8 24.10 1.35 0.41
CA ARG A 8 23.22 0.66 -0.52
C ARG A 8 22.13 1.66 -0.89
N SER A 9 22.27 2.31 -2.04
CA SER A 9 21.18 3.06 -2.63
C SER A 9 20.05 2.07 -2.88
N GLU A 10 19.05 2.09 -2.02
CA GLU A 10 17.80 1.37 -2.25
C GLU A 10 17.25 1.86 -3.60
N PRO A 11 16.77 0.95 -4.47
CA PRO A 11 16.22 1.37 -5.74
C PRO A 11 15.06 2.31 -5.43
N ARG A 12 15.21 3.60 -5.78
CA ARG A 12 14.10 4.55 -5.83
C ARG A 12 13.17 3.97 -6.88
N SER A 13 12.15 3.25 -6.41
CA SER A 13 11.12 2.65 -7.23
C SER A 13 10.53 3.77 -8.06
N GLU A 14 10.82 3.77 -9.37
CA GLU A 14 10.08 4.56 -10.34
C GLU A 14 8.60 4.26 -10.10
N GLN A 15 7.89 5.21 -9.47
CA GLN A 15 6.53 5.02 -8.98
C GLN A 15 5.59 4.94 -10.18
N SER A 16 5.51 3.74 -10.76
CA SER A 16 4.63 3.45 -11.89
C SER A 16 3.20 3.77 -11.49
N ARG A 17 2.48 4.53 -12.34
CA ARG A 17 1.08 4.91 -12.13
C ARG A 17 0.24 3.69 -11.71
N PRO A 18 -0.69 3.85 -10.74
CA PRO A 18 -1.54 2.76 -10.29
C PRO A 18 -2.49 2.35 -11.41
N THR A 19 -2.80 1.05 -11.50
CA THR A 19 -3.89 0.60 -12.36
C THR A 19 -5.22 1.16 -11.86
N ALA A 20 -6.27 1.14 -12.68
CA ALA A 20 -7.60 1.61 -12.28
C ALA A 20 -8.12 0.88 -11.02
N VAL A 21 -7.89 -0.43 -10.92
CA VAL A 21 -8.30 -1.24 -9.76
C VAL A 21 -7.50 -0.86 -8.51
N GLN A 22 -6.18 -0.67 -8.64
CA GLN A 22 -5.32 -0.22 -7.53
C GLN A 22 -5.74 1.16 -7.05
N ARG A 23 -5.94 2.11 -7.97
CA ARG A 23 -6.39 3.47 -7.65
C ARG A 23 -7.74 3.44 -6.93
N ARG A 24 -8.72 2.70 -7.47
CA ARG A 24 -10.06 2.59 -6.87
C ARG A 24 -10.02 2.05 -5.45
N TRP A 25 -9.11 1.12 -5.15
CA TRP A 25 -8.94 0.61 -3.79
C TRP A 25 -8.22 1.61 -2.88
N LEU A 26 -7.12 2.23 -3.32
CA LEU A 26 -6.34 3.17 -2.51
C LEU A 26 -7.12 4.42 -2.13
N VAL A 27 -7.93 4.99 -3.03
CA VAL A 27 -8.74 6.20 -2.73
C VAL A 27 -9.70 5.99 -1.56
N ARG A 28 -10.10 4.73 -1.28
CA ARG A 28 -10.98 4.39 -0.16
C ARG A 28 -10.35 4.70 1.19
N GLY A 29 -9.03 4.74 1.28
CA GLY A 29 -8.30 5.09 2.49
C GLY A 29 -8.21 6.60 2.74
N LEU A 30 -8.59 7.46 1.79
CA LEU A 30 -8.47 8.91 1.97
C LEU A 30 -9.43 9.45 3.03
N ASP A 31 -10.67 8.95 3.04
CA ASP A 31 -11.75 9.43 3.92
C ASP A 31 -11.88 8.64 5.23
N GLN A 32 -11.04 7.62 5.44
CA GLN A 32 -11.08 6.76 6.62
C GLN A 32 -10.08 7.24 7.68
N ALA A 33 -10.52 7.29 8.94
CA ALA A 33 -9.63 7.57 10.06
C ALA A 33 -8.43 6.60 10.03
N GLY A 34 -7.22 7.14 10.13
CA GLY A 34 -5.97 6.37 10.06
C GLY A 34 -5.68 5.69 8.72
N GLY A 35 -6.46 5.97 7.67
CA GLY A 35 -6.21 5.48 6.31
C GLY A 35 -6.73 4.08 6.01
N LYS A 36 -7.73 3.57 6.73
CA LYS A 36 -8.08 2.13 6.68
C LYS A 36 -8.55 1.74 5.29
N LEU A 37 -7.98 0.65 4.75
CA LEU A 37 -8.37 0.11 3.46
C LEU A 37 -9.35 -1.05 3.66
N PRO A 38 -10.50 -1.07 2.95
CA PRO A 38 -11.50 -2.10 3.10
C PRO A 38 -11.09 -3.40 2.38
N LEU A 39 -11.59 -4.53 2.89
CA LEU A 39 -11.47 -5.85 2.24
C LEU A 39 -12.58 -6.10 1.21
N PHE A 40 -13.62 -5.27 1.21
CA PHE A 40 -14.75 -5.37 0.30
C PHE A 40 -14.95 -4.06 -0.46
N ASP A 41 -15.41 -4.15 -1.70
CA ASP A 41 -15.80 -3.00 -2.51
C ASP A 41 -17.19 -2.47 -2.13
N GLU A 42 -17.65 -1.47 -2.89
CA GLU A 42 -18.94 -0.79 -2.67
C GLU A 42 -20.16 -1.70 -2.86
N GLU A 43 -20.00 -2.78 -3.62
CA GLU A 43 -21.04 -3.76 -3.89
C GLU A 43 -20.93 -4.98 -2.97
N GLY A 44 -20.01 -4.93 -1.98
CA GLY A 44 -19.78 -6.01 -1.03
C GLY A 44 -18.95 -7.16 -1.59
N ARG A 45 -18.30 -7.02 -2.76
CA ARG A 45 -17.40 -8.05 -3.30
C ARG A 45 -16.03 -7.94 -2.66
N GLU A 46 -15.39 -9.08 -2.43
CA GLU A 46 -14.03 -9.11 -1.89
C GLU A 46 -13.04 -8.46 -2.87
N ILE A 47 -12.14 -7.63 -2.34
CA ILE A 47 -11.03 -7.08 -3.11
C ILE A 47 -10.03 -8.20 -3.40
N ASP A 48 -9.65 -8.38 -4.66
CA ASP A 48 -8.68 -9.41 -5.05
C ASP A 48 -7.38 -9.26 -4.21
N PRO A 49 -6.97 -10.30 -3.46
CA PRO A 49 -5.74 -10.30 -2.67
C PRO A 49 -4.48 -9.89 -3.45
N ARG A 50 -4.44 -10.11 -4.77
CA ARG A 50 -3.35 -9.68 -5.66
C ARG A 50 -3.25 -8.16 -5.74
N THR A 51 -4.39 -7.46 -5.76
CA THR A 51 -4.44 -6.00 -5.72
C THR A 51 -3.82 -5.50 -4.43
N ILE A 52 -4.26 -6.06 -3.29
CA ILE A 52 -3.77 -5.69 -1.96
C ILE A 52 -2.26 -5.92 -1.86
N LYS A 53 -1.80 -7.13 -2.17
CA LYS A 53 -0.37 -7.50 -2.12
C LYS A 53 0.48 -6.65 -3.05
N SER A 54 0.00 -6.33 -4.26
CA SER A 54 0.74 -5.50 -5.20
C SER A 54 0.89 -4.06 -4.70
N CYS A 55 -0.15 -3.48 -4.11
CA CYS A 55 -0.07 -2.16 -3.50
C CYS A 55 0.86 -2.15 -2.27
N MET A 56 0.86 -3.22 -1.47
CA MET A 56 1.79 -3.37 -0.34
C MET A 56 3.25 -3.46 -0.79
N GLN A 57 3.53 -4.26 -1.83
CA GLN A 57 4.88 -4.40 -2.40
C GLN A 57 5.42 -3.08 -2.95
N LYS A 58 4.54 -2.20 -3.43
CA LYS A 58 4.90 -0.86 -3.91
C LYS A 58 4.98 0.18 -2.79
N GLY A 59 4.70 -0.20 -1.54
CA GLY A 59 4.70 0.70 -0.39
C GLY A 59 3.52 1.67 -0.34
N TRP A 60 2.48 1.47 -1.15
CA TRP A 60 1.27 2.34 -1.16
C TRP A 60 0.27 1.98 -0.06
N ALA A 61 0.38 0.77 0.47
CA ALA A 61 -0.41 0.28 1.57
C ALA A 61 0.50 -0.52 2.52
N GLU A 62 0.16 -0.57 3.79
CA GLU A 62 0.88 -1.36 4.79
C GLU A 62 -0.10 -2.07 5.74
N PRO A 63 0.29 -3.17 6.40
CA PRO A 63 -0.56 -3.83 7.39
C PRO A 63 -1.01 -2.85 8.47
N TRP A 64 -2.31 -2.85 8.81
CA TRP A 64 -2.84 -1.96 9.84
C TRP A 64 -2.30 -2.32 11.23
N ILE A 65 -2.45 -3.59 11.61
CA ILE A 65 -1.94 -4.17 12.86
C ILE A 65 -1.37 -5.55 12.55
N ALA A 66 -0.18 -5.86 13.08
CA ALA A 66 0.31 -7.23 13.08
C ALA A 66 -0.54 -8.05 14.05
N ASN A 67 -1.36 -8.97 13.54
CA ASN A 67 -2.07 -9.93 14.37
C ASN A 67 -1.24 -11.22 14.46
N PRO A 68 -0.65 -11.56 15.62
CA PRO A 68 0.16 -12.78 15.76
C PRO A 68 -0.61 -14.08 15.48
N ILE A 69 -1.95 -14.04 15.56
CA ILE A 69 -2.85 -15.18 15.35
C ILE A 69 -3.20 -15.34 13.86
N LYS A 70 -3.18 -14.23 13.09
CA LYS A 70 -3.52 -14.20 11.66
C LYS A 70 -2.47 -13.38 10.91
N PRO A 71 -1.26 -13.93 10.72
CA PRO A 71 -0.17 -13.23 10.05
C PRO A 71 -0.50 -12.89 8.59
N ASP A 72 -1.38 -13.68 7.96
CA ASP A 72 -1.81 -13.48 6.57
C ASP A 72 -2.95 -12.45 6.41
N TRP A 73 -3.32 -11.73 7.47
CA TRP A 73 -4.46 -10.81 7.41
C TRP A 73 -4.13 -9.58 6.54
N LEU A 74 -4.89 -9.41 5.47
CA LEU A 74 -4.70 -8.35 4.46
C LEU A 74 -5.35 -7.00 4.84
N VAL A 75 -5.69 -6.79 6.11
CA VAL A 75 -6.22 -5.49 6.54
C VAL A 75 -5.08 -4.49 6.53
N CYS A 76 -5.16 -3.55 5.60
CA CYS A 76 -4.14 -2.55 5.37
C CYS A 76 -4.62 -1.14 5.74
N ARG A 77 -3.66 -0.22 5.83
CA ARG A 77 -3.87 1.22 5.77
C ARG A 77 -3.11 1.85 4.62
N LEU A 78 -3.61 2.98 4.16
CA LEU A 78 -2.97 3.84 3.18
C LEU A 78 -1.74 4.51 3.80
N THR A 79 -0.61 4.44 3.11
CA THR A 79 0.64 5.12 3.49
C THR A 79 0.71 6.52 2.88
N ASP A 80 1.71 7.32 3.28
CA ASP A 80 1.96 8.62 2.65
C ASP A 80 2.32 8.47 1.17
N ALA A 81 3.17 7.50 0.80
CA ALA A 81 3.45 7.19 -0.60
C ALA A 81 2.19 6.78 -1.38
N GLY A 82 1.23 6.11 -0.73
CA GLY A 82 -0.08 5.81 -1.28
C GLY A 82 -0.95 7.05 -1.51
N ARG A 83 -0.80 8.10 -0.70
CA ARG A 83 -1.49 9.39 -0.91
C ARG A 83 -0.82 10.20 -2.02
N ASP A 84 0.50 10.20 -2.07
CA ASP A 84 1.27 10.93 -3.09
C ASP A 84 0.97 10.40 -4.49
N ILE A 85 0.92 9.07 -4.66
CA ILE A 85 0.63 8.46 -5.96
C ILE A 85 -0.80 8.69 -6.44
N LEU A 86 -1.74 8.99 -5.53
CA LEU A 86 -3.11 9.36 -5.88
C LEU A 86 -3.24 10.82 -6.35
N SER A 87 -2.30 11.67 -5.91
CA SER A 87 -2.27 13.10 -6.18
C SER A 87 -1.53 13.46 -7.48
N THR A 88 -0.80 12.51 -8.06
CA THR A 88 -0.12 12.67 -9.34
C THR A 88 -1.05 12.25 -10.48
N ASP A 89 -1.51 13.21 -11.29
CA ASP A 89 -2.36 12.99 -12.48
C ASP A 89 -1.54 12.49 -13.69
#